data_AF-C0PI36-F1
#
_entry.id   AF-C0PI36-F1
#
_cell.length_a   1.000
_cell.length_b   1.000
_cell.length_c   1.000
_cell.angle_alpha   90.00
_cell.angle_beta   90.00
_cell.angle_gamma   90.00
#
_symmetry.space_group_name_H-M   'P 1'
#
loop_
_entity.id
_entity.type
_entity.pdbx_description
1 polymer ?
#
loop_
_entity_poly.entity_id
_entity_poly.type
_entity_poly.pdbx_seq_one_letter_code
_entity_poly.pdbx_strand_id
1 'polypeptide(L)'
;MKLMCLRATEGTRMMAEIGKLASLEELEVHSVDKSPNFATGLGQLTKVRVLEIHFDEMDESTEKALMESLRNLRKIQSLQIWSKKERTIDLGGLLEDWTPTPSDLRQLMLCGIHLPRRPSWIDPSCVPLLSYLSLTVQAVQVQDLEILGRLPLLSYLYIWSEAINCLSYTATSRDEFQNLRHLDTNLEIMCGQQGALPMVEKLTCRASMGKYVAFARSSMPFDDGSVVNPATVAEAELPVILPLDIGWPVNMPCLRGITYLLDYQDCSAKEWAHVETLLLHVRKIHPNCPPFRIKKNCRDKKITLIDAFSYLEAVKDVFKGNPSKYSEFFDLMIDYKRDRIKIKDVIIRLKTLFTGHDPNLILDFSVFLPREWAITLGDL
;
A
#
# COMPACT_ATOMS: atom_id res chain seq x y z
N MET A 1 -9.88 -28.10 35.53
CA MET A 1 -9.07 -28.09 34.28
C MET A 1 -8.59 -26.67 34.03
N LYS A 2 -7.35 -26.47 33.57
CA LYS A 2 -6.84 -25.16 33.13
C LYS A 2 -6.84 -25.17 31.60
N LEU A 3 -7.64 -24.31 30.99
CA LEU A 3 -7.64 -24.15 29.53
C LEU A 3 -6.44 -23.28 29.14
N MET A 4 -5.54 -23.83 28.33
CA MET A 4 -4.28 -23.18 27.93
C MET A 4 -4.33 -22.65 26.49
N CYS A 5 -5.10 -23.30 25.62
CA CYS A 5 -5.26 -22.95 24.21
C CYS A 5 -6.76 -22.91 23.89
N LEU A 6 -7.20 -21.87 23.21
CA LEU A 6 -8.56 -21.72 22.72
C LEU A 6 -8.50 -21.27 21.26
N ARG A 7 -9.12 -22.04 20.38
CA ARG A 7 -9.28 -21.72 18.97
C ARG A 7 -10.75 -21.79 18.61
N ALA A 8 -11.29 -20.71 18.08
CA ALA A 8 -12.70 -20.56 17.73
C ALA A 8 -12.81 -20.04 16.30
N THR A 9 -13.37 -20.89 15.42
CA THR A 9 -13.52 -20.59 14.00
C THR A 9 -14.65 -19.60 13.74
N GLU A 10 -14.69 -19.09 12.51
CA GLU A 10 -15.72 -18.16 12.03
C GLU A 10 -17.14 -18.67 12.35
N GLY A 11 -17.98 -17.77 12.86
CA GLY A 11 -19.36 -18.07 13.28
C GLY A 11 -19.52 -18.46 14.76
N THR A 12 -18.42 -18.72 15.48
CA THR A 12 -18.48 -18.99 16.93
C THR A 12 -18.64 -17.69 17.71
N ARG A 13 -19.71 -17.58 18.52
CA ARG A 13 -19.91 -16.44 19.42
C ARG A 13 -19.52 -16.79 20.85
N MET A 14 -18.61 -16.04 21.42
CA MET A 14 -18.25 -16.18 22.84
C MET A 14 -19.24 -15.36 23.68
N MET A 15 -20.16 -16.06 24.34
CA MET A 15 -21.13 -15.46 25.26
C MET A 15 -20.60 -15.41 26.71
N ALA A 16 -19.55 -16.16 27.02
CA ALA A 16 -18.90 -16.16 28.32
C ALA A 16 -17.79 -15.11 28.38
N GLU A 17 -17.58 -14.53 29.57
CA GLU A 17 -16.49 -13.58 29.82
C GLU A 17 -15.13 -14.24 29.59
N ILE A 18 -14.49 -13.90 28.47
CA ILE A 18 -13.17 -14.41 28.09
C ILE A 18 -12.13 -14.19 29.21
N GLY A 19 -12.23 -13.08 29.93
CA GLY A 19 -11.29 -12.71 30.99
C GLY A 19 -11.20 -13.70 32.16
N LYS A 20 -12.19 -14.58 32.33
CA LYS A 20 -12.15 -15.66 33.34
C LYS A 20 -11.16 -16.77 33.00
N LEU A 21 -10.69 -16.84 31.75
CA LEU A 21 -9.73 -17.84 31.28
C LEU A 21 -8.27 -17.46 31.62
N ALA A 22 -7.98 -17.14 32.88
CA ALA A 22 -6.68 -16.62 33.34
C ALA A 22 -5.47 -17.56 33.18
N SER A 23 -5.68 -18.80 32.70
CA SER A 23 -4.61 -19.74 32.36
C SER A 23 -4.28 -19.77 30.86
N LEU A 24 -5.00 -19.01 30.04
CA LEU A 24 -4.85 -19.05 28.60
C LEU A 24 -3.51 -18.47 28.15
N GLU A 25 -2.82 -19.19 27.27
CA GLU A 25 -1.55 -18.82 26.67
C GLU A 25 -1.68 -18.59 25.16
N GLU A 26 -2.60 -19.29 24.51
CA GLU A 26 -2.87 -19.19 23.07
C GLU A 26 -4.36 -18.91 22.83
N LEU A 27 -4.64 -17.86 22.07
CA LEU A 27 -6.01 -17.44 21.73
C LEU A 27 -6.08 -17.13 20.24
N GLU A 28 -6.94 -17.87 19.53
CA GLU A 28 -7.28 -17.66 18.13
C GLU A 28 -8.80 -17.57 18.02
N VAL A 29 -9.34 -16.40 17.66
CA VAL A 29 -10.81 -16.20 17.61
C VAL A 29 -11.20 -15.35 16.41
N HIS A 30 -12.22 -15.82 15.69
CA HIS A 30 -12.82 -15.09 14.58
C HIS A 30 -14.12 -14.38 14.95
N SER A 31 -14.46 -13.32 14.19
CA SER A 31 -15.64 -12.48 14.39
C SER A 31 -15.80 -12.00 15.84
N VAL A 32 -14.70 -11.53 16.44
CA VAL A 32 -14.69 -11.13 17.87
C VAL A 32 -15.60 -9.94 18.15
N ASP A 33 -15.91 -9.13 17.13
CA ASP A 33 -16.90 -8.04 17.15
C ASP A 33 -18.31 -8.51 17.48
N LYS A 34 -18.63 -9.79 17.22
CA LYS A 34 -19.91 -10.40 17.58
C LYS A 34 -19.98 -10.85 19.04
N SER A 35 -18.86 -10.79 19.77
CA SER A 35 -18.76 -11.23 21.17
C SER A 35 -18.72 -9.99 22.08
N PRO A 36 -19.74 -9.77 22.92
CA PRO A 36 -19.82 -8.56 23.73
C PRO A 36 -18.67 -8.53 24.75
N ASN A 37 -18.10 -7.34 24.97
CA ASN A 37 -17.00 -7.12 25.93
C ASN A 37 -15.74 -7.98 25.68
N PHE A 38 -15.56 -8.52 24.47
CA PHE A 38 -14.38 -9.31 24.16
C PHE A 38 -13.09 -8.49 24.32
N ALA A 39 -13.07 -7.29 23.73
CA ALA A 39 -11.92 -6.39 23.76
C ALA A 39 -11.53 -6.02 25.19
N THR A 40 -12.47 -5.72 26.08
CA THR A 40 -12.19 -5.39 27.49
C THR A 40 -11.79 -6.62 28.31
N GLY A 41 -12.43 -7.77 28.07
CA GLY A 41 -12.10 -9.02 28.76
C GLY A 41 -10.69 -9.54 28.44
N LEU A 42 -10.18 -9.25 27.24
CA LEU A 42 -8.85 -9.66 26.78
C LEU A 42 -7.73 -9.19 27.72
N GLY A 43 -7.83 -7.98 28.29
CA GLY A 43 -6.81 -7.42 29.17
C GLY A 43 -6.59 -8.22 30.47
N GLN A 44 -7.51 -9.10 30.83
CA GLN A 44 -7.38 -9.99 32.00
C GLN A 44 -6.50 -11.21 31.70
N LEU A 45 -6.22 -11.50 30.42
CA LEU A 45 -5.49 -12.68 29.96
C LEU A 45 -3.97 -12.48 29.96
N THR A 46 -3.41 -12.12 31.11
CA THR A 46 -2.00 -11.74 31.28
C THR A 46 -0.96 -12.82 30.93
N LYS A 47 -1.38 -14.07 30.71
CA LYS A 47 -0.51 -15.18 30.30
C LYS A 47 -0.46 -15.41 28.79
N VAL A 48 -1.30 -14.72 28.02
CA VAL A 48 -1.36 -14.89 26.56
C VAL A 48 -0.02 -14.49 25.94
N ARG A 49 0.52 -15.42 25.16
CA ARG A 49 1.75 -15.29 24.38
C ARG A 49 1.48 -15.30 22.88
N VAL A 50 0.42 -15.96 22.43
CA VAL A 50 -0.03 -15.96 21.03
C VAL A 50 -1.46 -15.47 20.99
N LEU A 51 -1.68 -14.36 20.30
CA LEU A 51 -2.99 -13.77 20.08
C LEU A 51 -3.23 -13.58 18.59
N GLU A 52 -4.28 -14.22 18.10
CA GLU A 52 -4.82 -14.03 16.76
C GLU A 52 -6.31 -13.71 16.85
N ILE A 53 -6.69 -12.52 16.39
CA ILE A 53 -8.07 -12.04 16.47
C ILE A 53 -8.52 -11.46 15.13
N HIS A 54 -9.73 -11.85 14.72
CA HIS A 54 -10.33 -11.36 13.47
C HIS A 54 -11.63 -10.61 13.76
N PHE A 55 -11.71 -9.40 13.23
CA PHE A 55 -12.87 -8.51 13.29
C PHE A 55 -13.55 -8.46 11.92
N ASP A 56 -14.87 -8.66 11.91
CA ASP A 56 -15.68 -8.35 10.73
C ASP A 56 -15.86 -6.83 10.61
N GLU A 57 -16.14 -6.16 11.74
CA GLU A 57 -16.25 -4.72 11.88
C GLU A 57 -15.62 -4.26 13.20
N MET A 58 -14.91 -3.14 13.19
CA MET A 58 -14.33 -2.53 14.40
C MET A 58 -14.83 -1.09 14.50
N ASP A 59 -15.54 -0.78 15.59
CA ASP A 59 -15.89 0.59 15.96
C ASP A 59 -14.81 1.22 16.85
N GLU A 60 -14.84 2.55 16.96
CA GLU A 60 -13.87 3.35 17.72
C GLU A 60 -13.82 2.95 19.21
N SER A 61 -14.95 2.53 19.79
CA SER A 61 -15.01 2.11 21.19
C SER A 61 -14.30 0.77 21.42
N THR A 62 -14.46 -0.16 20.48
CA THR A 62 -13.84 -1.48 20.46
C THR A 62 -12.35 -1.37 20.22
N GLU A 63 -11.94 -0.49 19.31
CA GLU A 63 -10.55 -0.10 19.10
C GLU A 63 -9.89 0.37 20.39
N LYS A 64 -10.49 1.35 21.08
CA LYS A 64 -9.93 1.90 22.32
C LYS A 64 -9.82 0.83 23.41
N ALA A 65 -10.87 0.03 23.58
CA ALA A 65 -10.89 -1.07 24.54
C ALA A 65 -9.83 -2.15 24.22
N LEU A 66 -9.65 -2.47 22.94
CA LEU A 66 -8.63 -3.43 22.49
C LEU A 66 -7.24 -2.91 22.86
N MET A 67 -6.98 -1.64 22.59
CA MET A 67 -5.71 -0.99 22.89
C MET A 67 -5.39 -0.95 24.39
N GLU A 68 -6.37 -0.61 25.22
CA GLU A 68 -6.24 -0.67 26.68
C GLU A 68 -5.91 -2.09 27.16
N SER A 69 -6.52 -3.11 26.53
CA SER A 69 -6.27 -4.51 26.87
C SER A 69 -4.90 -5.02 26.41
N LEU A 70 -4.42 -4.65 25.22
CA LEU A 70 -3.12 -5.06 24.71
C LEU A 70 -1.96 -4.62 25.61
N ARG A 71 -2.09 -3.46 26.27
CA ARG A 71 -1.12 -2.95 27.28
C ARG A 71 -0.97 -3.87 28.49
N ASN A 72 -1.99 -4.67 28.79
CA ASN A 72 -1.95 -5.65 29.89
C ASN A 72 -1.32 -6.98 29.48
N LEU A 73 -1.15 -7.25 28.18
CA LEU A 73 -0.60 -8.50 27.64
C LEU A 73 0.93 -8.49 27.59
N ARG A 74 1.55 -8.54 28.77
CA ARG A 74 3.02 -8.38 28.92
C ARG A 74 3.88 -9.55 28.45
N LYS A 75 3.26 -10.69 28.13
CA LYS A 75 3.95 -11.92 27.69
C LYS A 75 3.79 -12.19 26.19
N ILE A 76 3.25 -11.22 25.45
CA ILE A 76 2.94 -11.40 24.05
C ILE A 76 4.22 -11.62 23.22
N GLN A 77 4.20 -12.68 22.41
CA GLN A 77 5.28 -13.06 21.50
C GLN A 77 4.81 -13.01 20.04
N SER A 78 3.52 -13.27 19.80
CA SER A 78 2.90 -13.19 18.49
C SER A 78 1.56 -12.47 18.61
N LEU A 79 1.44 -11.34 17.92
CA LEU A 79 0.19 -10.59 17.81
C LEU A 79 -0.23 -10.50 16.35
N GLN A 80 -1.42 -11.02 16.06
CA GLN A 80 -2.06 -10.92 14.75
C GLN A 80 -3.47 -10.34 14.91
N ILE A 81 -3.73 -9.24 14.22
CA ILE A 81 -5.03 -8.58 14.22
C ILE A 81 -5.48 -8.42 12.78
N TRP A 82 -6.66 -8.94 12.48
CA TRP A 82 -7.27 -8.91 11.16
C TRP A 82 -8.56 -8.10 11.20
N SER A 83 -8.72 -7.17 10.26
CA SER A 83 -9.96 -6.42 10.03
C SER A 83 -10.42 -6.63 8.58
N LYS A 84 -11.68 -7.06 8.38
CA LYS A 84 -12.25 -7.23 7.04
C LYS A 84 -12.58 -5.92 6.32
N LYS A 85 -12.90 -4.85 7.07
CA LYS A 85 -13.15 -3.53 6.49
C LYS A 85 -11.85 -2.71 6.50
N GLU A 86 -11.38 -2.35 5.31
CA GLU A 86 -10.36 -1.32 5.10
C GLU A 86 -10.95 0.04 5.49
N ARG A 87 -10.90 0.38 6.78
CA ARG A 87 -11.04 1.76 7.23
C ARG A 87 -9.67 2.22 7.71
N THR A 88 -9.39 3.51 7.52
CA THR A 88 -8.36 4.23 8.26
C THR A 88 -8.80 4.29 9.72
N ILE A 89 -8.57 3.21 10.45
CA ILE A 89 -8.72 3.19 11.89
C ILE A 89 -7.56 4.02 12.42
N ASP A 90 -7.81 5.11 13.15
CA ASP A 90 -6.74 5.94 13.74
C ASP A 90 -6.13 5.27 14.98
N LEU A 91 -5.68 4.03 14.79
CA LEU A 91 -4.94 3.25 15.78
C LEU A 91 -3.56 3.86 16.05
N GLY A 92 -3.15 4.82 15.24
CA GLY A 92 -1.84 5.45 15.28
C GLY A 92 -1.52 6.14 16.59
N GLY A 93 -2.44 6.97 17.07
CA GLY A 93 -2.26 7.65 18.35
C GLY A 93 -2.20 6.66 19.53
N LEU A 94 -2.95 5.56 19.46
CA LEU A 94 -3.09 4.64 20.58
C LEU A 94 -1.96 3.60 20.67
N LEU A 95 -1.42 3.18 19.51
CA LEU A 95 -0.35 2.18 19.40
C LEU A 95 1.03 2.76 19.71
N GLU A 96 1.22 4.08 19.58
CA GLU A 96 2.46 4.78 19.92
C GLU A 96 2.83 4.62 21.40
N ASP A 97 1.83 4.61 22.29
CA ASP A 97 2.00 4.56 23.75
C ASP A 97 2.01 3.13 24.33
N TRP A 98 2.46 2.12 23.59
CA TRP A 98 2.49 0.74 24.10
C TRP A 98 3.54 0.58 25.20
N THR A 99 3.11 0.82 26.43
CA THR A 99 3.92 0.81 27.64
C THR A 99 3.36 -0.19 28.66
N PRO A 100 4.19 -1.12 29.19
CA PRO A 100 5.58 -1.38 28.81
C PRO A 100 5.69 -2.02 27.42
N THR A 101 6.80 -1.76 26.73
CA THR A 101 7.06 -2.27 25.38
C THR A 101 7.24 -3.79 25.38
N PRO A 102 6.65 -4.53 24.41
CA PRO A 102 6.71 -5.98 24.39
C PRO A 102 8.05 -6.49 23.84
N SER A 103 9.09 -6.56 24.68
CA SER A 103 10.45 -6.96 24.28
C SER A 103 10.58 -8.39 23.75
N ASP A 104 9.66 -9.28 24.13
CA ASP A 104 9.59 -10.66 23.68
C ASP A 104 8.83 -10.85 22.36
N LEU A 105 8.35 -9.76 21.75
CA LEU A 105 7.58 -9.80 20.51
C LEU A 105 8.43 -10.30 19.34
N ARG A 106 7.97 -11.37 18.70
CA ARG A 106 8.61 -12.03 17.55
C ARG A 106 7.83 -11.80 16.27
N GLN A 107 6.52 -11.64 16.37
CA GLN A 107 5.62 -11.49 15.23
C GLN A 107 4.58 -10.41 15.50
N LEU A 108 4.47 -9.46 14.58
CA LEU A 108 3.42 -8.44 14.56
C LEU A 108 2.79 -8.41 13.18
N MET A 109 1.49 -8.66 13.12
CA MET A 109 0.71 -8.62 11.88
C MET A 109 -0.55 -7.80 12.07
N LEU A 110 -0.64 -6.68 11.37
CA LEU A 110 -1.79 -5.78 11.38
C LEU A 110 -2.38 -5.73 9.97
N CYS A 111 -3.49 -6.44 9.76
CA CYS A 111 -4.17 -6.55 8.47
C CYS A 111 -5.49 -5.80 8.48
N GLY A 112 -5.70 -4.93 7.49
CA GLY A 112 -6.86 -4.03 7.45
C GLY A 112 -6.81 -2.89 8.48
N ILE A 113 -5.65 -2.71 9.13
CA ILE A 113 -5.36 -1.65 10.10
C ILE A 113 -4.32 -0.71 9.48
N HIS A 114 -4.63 0.59 9.48
CA HIS A 114 -3.83 1.61 8.81
C HIS A 114 -3.25 2.56 9.86
N LEU A 115 -1.94 2.51 10.06
CA LEU A 115 -1.27 3.40 11.00
C LEU A 115 -0.90 4.71 10.28
N PRO A 116 -0.84 5.87 10.95
CA PRO A 116 -0.35 7.09 10.34
C PRO A 116 1.14 6.99 10.00
N ARG A 117 1.91 6.25 10.81
CA ARG A 117 3.37 6.06 10.70
C ARG A 117 3.80 4.81 11.47
N ARG A 118 5.06 4.40 11.31
CA ARG A 118 5.67 3.34 12.13
C ARG A 118 5.65 3.75 13.61
N PRO A 119 5.11 2.93 14.52
CA PRO A 119 5.16 3.20 15.96
C PRO A 119 6.60 3.30 16.47
N SER A 120 6.89 4.27 17.33
CA SER A 120 8.27 4.52 17.79
C SER A 120 8.93 3.34 18.49
N TRP A 121 8.15 2.53 19.23
CA TRP A 121 8.64 1.34 19.91
C TRP A 121 9.06 0.19 18.98
N ILE A 122 8.71 0.22 17.70
CA ILE A 122 9.24 -0.73 16.70
C ILE A 122 10.66 -0.32 16.33
N ASP A 123 11.57 -0.48 17.28
CA ASP A 123 12.96 -0.10 17.22
C ASP A 123 13.85 -1.29 17.66
N PRO A 124 15.07 -1.45 17.10
CA PRO A 124 15.99 -2.52 17.48
C PRO A 124 16.28 -2.62 18.98
N SER A 125 16.26 -1.51 19.72
CA SER A 125 16.47 -1.52 21.17
C SER A 125 15.26 -2.03 21.96
N CYS A 126 14.06 -1.87 21.40
CA CYS A 126 12.79 -2.14 22.04
C CYS A 126 12.26 -3.55 21.73
N VAL A 127 12.39 -4.00 20.47
CA VAL A 127 11.88 -5.28 19.98
C VAL A 127 12.96 -6.05 19.18
N PRO A 128 14.09 -6.40 19.82
CA PRO A 128 15.21 -7.04 19.13
C PRO A 128 14.87 -8.44 18.58
N LEU A 129 13.83 -9.08 19.11
CA LEU A 129 13.41 -10.43 18.71
C LEU A 129 12.42 -10.43 17.53
N LEU A 130 12.01 -9.26 17.04
CA LEU A 130 11.01 -9.13 15.99
C LEU A 130 11.54 -9.73 14.68
N SER A 131 10.85 -10.75 14.20
CA SER A 131 11.24 -11.55 13.01
C SER A 131 10.24 -11.43 11.87
N TYR A 132 8.97 -11.15 12.20
CA TYR A 132 7.88 -11.01 11.25
C TYR A 132 7.15 -9.70 11.53
N LEU A 133 7.13 -8.81 10.53
CA LEU A 133 6.45 -7.54 10.62
C LEU A 133 5.56 -7.34 9.39
N SER A 134 4.30 -7.02 9.63
CA SER A 134 3.35 -6.64 8.58
C SER A 134 2.58 -5.38 9.00
N LEU A 135 2.87 -4.27 8.31
CA LEU A 135 2.29 -2.96 8.58
C LEU A 135 1.72 -2.33 7.31
N THR A 136 0.61 -1.63 7.49
CA THR A 136 0.08 -0.68 6.50
C THR A 136 0.11 0.70 7.14
N VAL A 137 0.74 1.67 6.47
CA VAL A 137 0.89 3.03 6.98
C VAL A 137 0.44 4.08 5.96
N GLN A 138 0.00 5.25 6.43
CA GLN A 138 -0.34 6.37 5.56
C GLN A 138 0.90 6.88 4.81
N ALA A 139 2.00 7.09 5.52
CA ALA A 139 3.28 7.50 4.95
C ALA A 139 4.46 6.75 5.58
N VAL A 140 5.49 6.49 4.77
CA VAL A 140 6.78 5.93 5.20
C VAL A 140 7.87 6.98 4.98
N GLN A 141 8.74 7.20 5.97
CA GLN A 141 9.94 8.01 5.80
C GLN A 141 11.18 7.13 5.61
N VAL A 142 12.25 7.69 5.03
CA VAL A 142 13.55 6.99 4.88
C VAL A 142 14.05 6.45 6.22
N GLN A 143 13.97 7.28 7.27
CA GLN A 143 14.39 6.92 8.63
C GLN A 143 13.64 5.72 9.20
N ASP A 144 12.37 5.52 8.83
CA ASP A 144 11.60 4.36 9.27
C ASP A 144 12.18 3.07 8.67
N LEU A 145 12.55 3.10 7.39
CA LEU A 145 13.17 1.95 6.72
C LEU A 145 14.57 1.66 7.24
N GLU A 146 15.37 2.68 7.55
CA GLU A 146 16.68 2.51 8.20
C GLU A 146 16.54 1.82 9.57
N ILE A 147 15.56 2.23 10.37
CA ILE A 147 15.29 1.62 11.69
C ILE A 147 14.85 0.16 11.51
N LEU A 148 13.91 -0.11 10.60
CA LEU A 148 13.46 -1.47 10.31
C LEU A 148 14.59 -2.34 9.73
N GLY A 149 15.47 -1.75 8.92
CA GLY A 149 16.65 -2.40 8.37
C GLY A 149 17.63 -2.85 9.44
N ARG A 150 17.76 -2.09 10.53
CA ARG A 150 18.63 -2.45 11.66
C ARG A 150 18.04 -3.49 12.61
N LEU A 151 16.81 -3.98 12.39
CA LEU A 151 16.24 -5.04 13.22
C LEU A 151 17.00 -6.36 12.99
N PRO A 152 17.62 -6.93 14.04
CA PRO A 152 18.62 -7.97 13.86
C PRO A 152 18.02 -9.31 13.41
N LEU A 153 16.77 -9.62 13.80
CA LEU A 153 16.12 -10.89 13.46
C LEU A 153 15.04 -10.76 12.38
N LEU A 154 14.84 -9.56 11.82
CA LEU A 154 13.78 -9.32 10.85
C LEU A 154 14.00 -10.16 9.60
N SER A 155 13.11 -11.14 9.39
CA SER A 155 13.18 -12.09 8.28
C SER A 155 12.04 -11.94 7.28
N TYR A 156 10.89 -11.45 7.75
CA TYR A 156 9.73 -11.14 6.92
C TYR A 156 9.29 -9.69 7.17
N LEU A 157 9.19 -8.91 6.09
CA LEU A 157 8.66 -7.56 6.11
C LEU A 157 7.58 -7.41 5.04
N TYR A 158 6.36 -7.12 5.48
CA TYR A 158 5.32 -6.50 4.66
C TYR A 158 5.20 -5.04 5.10
N ILE A 159 5.41 -4.11 4.17
CA ILE A 159 5.23 -2.68 4.41
C ILE A 159 4.52 -2.02 3.25
N TRP A 160 3.36 -1.43 3.55
CA TRP A 160 2.51 -0.75 2.59
C TRP A 160 2.37 0.73 2.92
N SER A 161 2.53 1.60 1.93
CA SER A 161 2.24 3.03 2.07
C SER A 161 0.99 3.43 1.27
N GLU A 162 0.11 4.24 1.83
CA GLU A 162 -1.03 4.82 1.10
C GLU A 162 -0.67 6.09 0.31
N ALA A 163 0.54 6.63 0.49
CA ALA A 163 0.97 7.86 -0.16
C ALA A 163 1.07 7.69 -1.69
N ILE A 164 0.55 8.69 -2.41
CA ILE A 164 0.45 8.70 -3.89
C ILE A 164 1.84 8.71 -4.56
N ASN A 165 2.83 9.32 -3.92
CA ASN A 165 4.21 9.40 -4.40
C ASN A 165 5.06 8.42 -3.59
N CYS A 166 5.11 7.17 -4.03
CA CYS A 166 5.81 6.10 -3.31
C CYS A 166 7.28 6.49 -3.06
N LEU A 167 7.72 6.37 -1.81
CA LEU A 167 9.06 6.70 -1.35
C LEU A 167 10.10 5.88 -2.12
N SER A 168 11.14 6.55 -2.60
CA SER A 168 12.36 5.92 -3.11
C SER A 168 13.36 5.74 -1.97
N TYR A 169 13.74 4.50 -1.69
CA TYR A 169 14.70 4.16 -0.64
C TYR A 169 15.90 3.45 -1.23
N THR A 170 17.10 4.00 -0.98
CA THR A 170 18.35 3.34 -1.35
C THR A 170 18.87 2.54 -0.17
N ALA A 171 18.81 1.21 -0.26
CA ALA A 171 19.40 0.34 0.75
C ALA A 171 20.93 0.41 0.66
N THR A 172 21.60 0.95 1.69
CA THR A 172 23.06 1.14 1.72
C THR A 172 23.75 0.01 2.49
N SER A 173 23.64 -1.17 1.92
CA SER A 173 24.39 -2.43 2.07
C SER A 173 25.26 -2.87 3.26
N ARG A 174 25.58 -2.09 4.31
CA ARG A 174 26.51 -2.61 5.34
C ARG A 174 25.83 -3.23 6.56
N ASP A 175 24.73 -2.66 7.06
CA ASP A 175 24.10 -3.13 8.30
C ASP A 175 22.57 -3.28 8.24
N GLU A 176 21.96 -3.00 7.08
CA GLU A 176 20.49 -3.02 6.92
C GLU A 176 20.01 -4.35 6.31
N PHE A 177 18.88 -4.84 6.80
CA PHE A 177 18.13 -5.99 6.27
C PHE A 177 18.96 -7.28 6.10
N GLN A 178 19.93 -7.50 7.00
CA GLN A 178 20.89 -8.61 6.89
C GLN A 178 20.26 -10.00 6.98
N ASN A 179 19.13 -10.14 7.68
CA ASN A 179 18.41 -11.40 7.84
C ASN A 179 17.08 -11.46 7.06
N LEU A 180 16.78 -10.43 6.27
CA LEU A 180 15.53 -10.33 5.54
C LEU A 180 15.49 -11.37 4.42
N ARG A 181 14.50 -12.27 4.45
CA ARG A 181 14.27 -13.32 3.43
C ARG A 181 13.07 -13.03 2.55
N HIS A 182 12.07 -12.33 3.09
CA HIS A 182 10.82 -12.03 2.42
C HIS A 182 10.49 -10.55 2.56
N LEU A 183 10.29 -9.90 1.41
CA LEU A 183 9.91 -8.49 1.34
C LEU A 183 8.69 -8.33 0.44
N ASP A 184 7.62 -7.74 0.98
CA ASP A 184 6.41 -7.37 0.24
C ASP A 184 6.12 -5.88 0.45
N THR A 185 6.15 -5.11 -0.63
CA THR A 185 6.03 -3.66 -0.54
C THR A 185 5.53 -2.99 -1.83
N ASN A 186 4.96 -1.79 -1.71
CA ASN A 186 4.78 -0.86 -2.83
C ASN A 186 5.79 0.29 -2.87
N LEU A 187 6.80 0.26 -2.01
CA LEU A 187 7.85 1.27 -2.01
C LEU A 187 8.83 1.01 -3.16
N GLU A 188 9.44 2.08 -3.67
CA GLU A 188 10.54 1.96 -4.61
C GLU A 188 11.82 1.66 -3.83
N ILE A 189 12.43 0.52 -4.11
CA ILE A 189 13.68 0.10 -3.46
C ILE A 189 14.80 0.14 -4.49
N MET A 190 15.67 1.11 -4.31
CA MET A 190 16.93 1.21 -5.02
C MET A 190 18.00 0.41 -4.26
N CYS A 191 18.81 -0.34 -4.98
CA CYS A 191 19.95 -1.02 -4.38
C CYS A 191 21.21 -0.19 -4.62
N GLY A 192 21.93 0.15 -3.54
CA GLY A 192 23.19 0.89 -3.64
C GLY A 192 24.29 0.11 -4.38
N GLN A 193 25.47 0.73 -4.47
CA GLN A 193 26.57 0.24 -5.32
C GLN A 193 27.09 -1.17 -4.96
N GLN A 194 26.92 -1.69 -3.73
CA GLN A 194 27.44 -3.03 -3.37
C GLN A 194 26.71 -3.73 -2.22
N GLY A 195 25.89 -4.75 -2.46
CA GLY A 195 25.52 -5.78 -1.44
C GLY A 195 24.21 -5.52 -0.69
N ALA A 196 23.26 -4.81 -1.28
CA ALA A 196 21.95 -4.60 -0.68
C ALA A 196 21.13 -5.89 -0.61
N LEU A 197 20.33 -6.01 0.45
CA LEU A 197 19.36 -7.11 0.65
C LEU A 197 19.98 -8.51 0.45
N PRO A 198 21.04 -8.86 1.21
CA PRO A 198 21.91 -10.00 0.89
C PRO A 198 21.22 -11.37 1.00
N MET A 199 20.22 -11.49 1.88
CA MET A 199 19.52 -12.75 2.18
C MET A 199 18.12 -12.85 1.58
N VAL A 200 17.68 -11.85 0.79
CA VAL A 200 16.31 -11.84 0.27
C VAL A 200 16.12 -12.96 -0.74
N GLU A 201 15.17 -13.85 -0.45
CA GLU A 201 14.82 -15.01 -1.27
C GLU A 201 13.56 -14.76 -2.09
N LYS A 202 12.61 -13.98 -1.56
CA LYS A 202 11.37 -13.61 -2.25
C LYS A 202 11.11 -12.12 -2.12
N LEU A 203 10.88 -11.49 -3.27
CA LEU A 203 10.51 -10.09 -3.37
C LEU A 203 9.12 -9.97 -4.02
N THR A 204 8.21 -9.26 -3.38
CA THR A 204 6.92 -8.87 -3.94
C THR A 204 6.87 -7.36 -4.02
N CYS A 205 6.71 -6.84 -5.24
CA CYS A 205 6.60 -5.42 -5.50
C CYS A 205 5.22 -5.12 -6.07
N ARG A 206 4.54 -4.11 -5.52
CA ARG A 206 3.32 -3.55 -6.13
C ARG A 206 3.64 -2.23 -6.80
N ALA A 207 3.14 -2.06 -8.02
CA ALA A 207 3.22 -0.81 -8.76
C ALA A 207 1.84 -0.51 -9.38
N SER A 208 1.46 0.76 -9.43
CA SER A 208 0.28 1.22 -10.15
C SER A 208 0.68 1.79 -11.51
N MET A 209 -0.05 1.41 -12.56
CA MET A 209 0.16 1.82 -13.94
C MET A 209 -0.98 2.75 -14.35
N GLY A 210 -0.73 4.07 -14.45
CA GLY A 210 -1.70 5.11 -14.81
C GLY A 210 -1.08 6.51 -14.88
N LYS A 211 -1.89 7.58 -15.06
CA LYS A 211 -1.49 8.98 -15.39
C LYS A 211 -0.42 9.67 -14.52
N TYR A 212 -0.06 9.10 -13.38
CA TYR A 212 1.04 9.57 -12.56
C TYR A 212 2.09 8.47 -12.47
N VAL A 213 2.73 8.15 -13.60
CA VAL A 213 4.04 7.48 -13.57
C VAL A 213 5.06 8.51 -13.07
N ALA A 214 4.96 8.86 -11.79
CA ALA A 214 6.01 9.58 -11.07
C ALA A 214 6.95 8.53 -10.49
N PHE A 215 7.83 7.99 -11.34
CA PHE A 215 9.08 7.40 -10.89
C PHE A 215 10.19 8.32 -11.41
N ALA A 216 10.93 8.89 -10.47
CA ALA A 216 11.68 10.12 -10.67
C ALA A 216 12.82 9.95 -11.69
N ARG A 217 12.99 11.01 -12.50
CA ARG A 217 14.26 11.40 -13.11
C ARG A 217 15.38 11.41 -12.06
N SER A 218 16.58 11.06 -12.51
CA SER A 218 17.90 11.05 -11.83
C SER A 218 18.21 9.73 -11.11
N SER A 219 19.19 8.94 -11.55
CA SER A 219 20.56 9.37 -11.84
C SER A 219 21.25 8.47 -12.88
N MET A 220 21.47 8.98 -14.10
CA MET A 220 22.67 8.59 -14.84
C MET A 220 23.82 9.47 -14.35
N PRO A 221 25.01 8.91 -14.08
CA PRO A 221 26.23 9.68 -14.10
C PRO A 221 26.56 9.94 -15.57
N PHE A 222 26.18 11.11 -16.10
CA PHE A 222 26.83 11.62 -17.31
C PHE A 222 28.17 12.20 -16.88
N ASP A 223 29.20 11.38 -16.93
CA ASP A 223 30.59 11.86 -16.97
C ASP A 223 30.92 12.20 -18.44
N ASP A 224 30.36 13.33 -18.90
CA ASP A 224 30.76 14.08 -20.08
C ASP A 224 30.06 15.44 -19.95
N GLY A 225 30.82 16.50 -19.67
CA GLY A 225 30.35 17.84 -19.32
C GLY A 225 29.58 18.61 -20.40
N SER A 226 28.55 18.02 -21.00
CA SER A 226 27.62 18.69 -21.91
C SER A 226 26.35 19.12 -21.18
N VAL A 227 26.13 20.43 -21.11
CA VAL A 227 24.91 21.05 -20.57
C VAL A 227 23.81 20.93 -21.62
N VAL A 228 22.84 20.03 -21.41
CA VAL A 228 21.64 19.96 -22.25
C VAL A 228 20.55 20.86 -21.67
N ASN A 229 20.13 21.83 -22.47
CA ASN A 229 19.10 22.82 -22.16
C ASN A 229 17.70 22.16 -22.16
N PRO A 230 16.84 22.37 -21.14
CA PRO A 230 15.61 21.59 -20.93
C PRO A 230 14.45 21.87 -21.91
N ALA A 231 14.65 22.66 -22.96
CA ALA A 231 13.59 23.11 -23.87
C ALA A 231 13.50 22.34 -25.21
N THR A 232 14.25 21.25 -25.41
CA THR A 232 14.32 20.56 -26.73
C THR A 232 14.05 19.06 -26.73
N VAL A 233 13.57 18.47 -25.62
CA VAL A 233 13.14 17.07 -25.65
C VAL A 233 11.69 17.03 -26.10
N ALA A 234 11.50 16.74 -27.39
CA ALA A 234 10.20 16.43 -27.97
C ALA A 234 9.49 15.34 -27.16
N GLU A 235 8.15 15.41 -27.12
CA GLU A 235 7.21 14.44 -26.56
C GLU A 235 7.33 13.05 -27.22
N ALA A 236 8.48 12.40 -27.07
CA ALA A 236 8.72 11.02 -27.47
C ALA A 236 8.54 10.12 -26.24
N GLU A 237 7.54 9.24 -26.33
CA GLU A 237 7.37 8.01 -25.54
C GLU A 237 7.90 8.09 -24.10
N LEU A 238 7.02 8.49 -23.16
CA LEU A 238 7.33 8.40 -21.73
C LEU A 238 7.74 6.95 -21.41
N PRO A 239 9.01 6.69 -21.01
CA PRO A 239 9.43 5.34 -20.70
C PRO A 239 8.69 4.88 -19.45
N VAL A 240 8.15 3.67 -19.48
CA VAL A 240 7.73 2.99 -18.25
C VAL A 240 9.01 2.68 -17.49
N ILE A 241 9.36 3.54 -16.53
CA ILE A 241 10.47 3.27 -15.63
C ILE A 241 9.92 2.35 -14.54
N LEU A 242 10.23 1.06 -14.66
CA LEU A 242 10.02 0.13 -13.56
C LEU A 242 11.03 0.44 -12.45
N PRO A 243 10.70 0.16 -11.17
CA PRO A 243 11.57 0.38 -10.01
C PRO A 243 12.75 -0.62 -9.98
N LEU A 244 13.51 -0.67 -11.07
CA LEU A 244 14.39 -1.78 -11.41
C LEU A 244 15.81 -1.32 -11.71
N ASP A 245 16.29 -0.29 -11.02
CA ASP A 245 17.73 -0.19 -10.77
C ASP A 245 18.10 -1.09 -9.58
N ILE A 246 17.91 -2.40 -9.76
CA ILE A 246 18.25 -3.40 -8.73
C ILE A 246 19.79 -3.61 -8.67
N GLY A 247 20.60 -2.98 -9.53
CA GLY A 247 22.06 -3.10 -9.45
C GLY A 247 22.55 -4.56 -9.51
N TRP A 248 21.95 -5.37 -10.38
CA TRP A 248 22.44 -6.73 -10.63
C TRP A 248 23.80 -6.64 -11.34
N PRO A 249 24.86 -7.31 -10.85
CA PRO A 249 24.84 -8.63 -10.20
C PRO A 249 25.25 -8.67 -8.71
N VAL A 250 25.44 -7.53 -8.04
CA VAL A 250 26.00 -7.51 -6.67
C VAL A 250 24.91 -7.58 -5.59
N ASN A 251 23.67 -7.23 -5.92
CA ASN A 251 22.55 -7.14 -4.96
C ASN A 251 21.62 -8.35 -5.04
N MET A 252 21.03 -8.73 -3.90
CA MET A 252 20.10 -9.88 -3.75
C MET A 252 20.61 -11.22 -4.34
N PRO A 253 21.79 -11.73 -3.93
CA PRO A 253 22.36 -12.97 -4.46
C PRO A 253 21.52 -14.21 -4.13
N CYS A 254 20.65 -14.15 -3.12
CA CYS A 254 19.80 -15.26 -2.69
C CYS A 254 18.43 -15.29 -3.39
N LEU A 255 18.15 -14.38 -4.32
CA LEU A 255 16.80 -14.20 -4.87
C LEU A 255 16.35 -15.41 -5.68
N ARG A 256 15.24 -16.03 -5.24
CA ARG A 256 14.63 -17.24 -5.83
C ARG A 256 13.28 -16.98 -6.48
N GLY A 257 12.68 -15.81 -6.26
CA GLY A 257 11.40 -15.48 -6.89
C GLY A 257 11.04 -14.01 -6.73
N ILE A 258 10.51 -13.43 -7.81
CA ILE A 258 9.97 -12.07 -7.81
C ILE A 258 8.51 -12.11 -8.26
N THR A 259 7.65 -11.45 -7.51
CA THR A 259 6.26 -11.24 -7.90
C THR A 259 6.00 -9.75 -8.09
N TYR A 260 5.64 -9.35 -9.30
CA TYR A 260 5.11 -8.02 -9.57
C TYR A 260 3.59 -8.07 -9.54
N LEU A 261 3.01 -7.27 -8.67
CA LEU A 261 1.58 -7.07 -8.56
C LEU A 261 1.28 -5.71 -9.19
N LEU A 262 0.90 -5.72 -10.47
CA LEU A 262 0.66 -4.50 -11.23
C LEU A 262 -0.83 -4.16 -11.18
N ASP A 263 -1.14 -3.00 -10.60
CA ASP A 263 -2.42 -2.35 -10.78
C ASP A 263 -2.39 -1.63 -12.13
N TYR A 264 -3.40 -1.82 -12.96
CA TYR A 264 -3.42 -1.33 -14.34
C TYR A 264 -4.52 -0.28 -14.58
N GLN A 265 -4.99 0.36 -13.50
CA GLN A 265 -5.96 1.47 -13.58
C GLN A 265 -5.47 2.53 -14.60
N ASP A 266 -6.05 2.47 -15.80
CA ASP A 266 -5.80 3.37 -16.95
C ASP A 266 -4.63 3.00 -17.89
N CYS A 267 -4.07 1.77 -17.79
CA CYS A 267 -3.01 1.31 -18.69
C CYS A 267 -3.54 0.78 -20.04
N SER A 268 -3.03 1.33 -21.13
CA SER A 268 -3.28 0.85 -22.50
C SER A 268 -2.59 -0.50 -22.79
N ALA A 269 -3.08 -1.22 -23.80
CA ALA A 269 -2.47 -2.48 -24.24
C ALA A 269 -1.01 -2.32 -24.69
N LYS A 270 -0.62 -1.13 -25.18
CA LYS A 270 0.74 -0.82 -25.61
C LYS A 270 1.68 -0.62 -24.41
N GLU A 271 1.25 0.14 -23.41
CA GLU A 271 2.01 0.35 -22.18
C GLU A 271 2.22 -0.99 -21.44
N TRP A 272 1.19 -1.84 -21.40
CA TRP A 272 1.31 -3.19 -20.86
C TRP A 272 2.37 -4.03 -21.57
N ALA A 273 2.34 -4.04 -22.92
CA ALA A 273 3.31 -4.80 -23.71
C ALA A 273 4.75 -4.30 -23.48
N HIS A 274 4.92 -2.99 -23.29
CA HIS A 274 6.20 -2.39 -22.98
C HIS A 274 6.70 -2.79 -21.58
N VAL A 275 5.85 -2.74 -20.55
CA VAL A 275 6.16 -3.20 -19.18
C VAL A 275 6.58 -4.67 -19.19
N GLU A 276 5.81 -5.51 -19.86
CA GLU A 276 6.08 -6.94 -19.94
C GLU A 276 7.43 -7.21 -20.64
N THR A 277 7.75 -6.44 -21.69
CA THR A 277 9.05 -6.51 -22.37
C THR A 277 10.20 -6.11 -21.46
N LEU A 278 10.05 -5.02 -20.71
CA LEU A 278 11.07 -4.57 -19.75
C LEU A 278 11.28 -5.59 -18.63
N LEU A 279 10.20 -6.12 -18.05
CA LEU A 279 10.28 -7.17 -17.03
C LEU A 279 10.95 -8.44 -17.58
N LEU A 280 10.67 -8.83 -18.82
CA LEU A 280 11.34 -9.96 -19.45
C LEU A 280 12.83 -9.69 -19.70
N HIS A 281 13.20 -8.47 -20.07
CA HIS A 281 14.60 -8.07 -20.25
C HIS A 281 15.36 -8.15 -18.93
N VAL A 282 14.80 -7.53 -17.89
CA VAL A 282 15.23 -7.60 -16.49
C VAL A 282 15.45 -9.07 -16.08
N ARG A 283 14.51 -9.97 -16.36
CA ARG A 283 14.68 -11.41 -16.00
C ARG A 283 15.95 -12.03 -16.57
N LYS A 284 16.31 -11.66 -17.81
CA LYS A 284 17.46 -12.22 -18.52
C LYS A 284 18.79 -11.73 -17.98
N ILE A 285 18.84 -10.50 -17.48
CA ILE A 285 20.08 -9.89 -16.97
C ILE A 285 20.37 -10.26 -15.51
N HIS A 286 19.39 -10.79 -14.76
CA HIS A 286 19.62 -11.25 -13.39
C HIS A 286 20.46 -12.55 -13.36
N PRO A 287 21.56 -12.61 -12.57
CA PRO A 287 22.40 -13.81 -12.44
C PRO A 287 21.67 -15.12 -12.13
N ASN A 288 20.64 -15.08 -11.27
CA ASN A 288 19.87 -16.25 -10.85
C ASN A 288 18.64 -16.53 -11.72
N CYS A 289 18.35 -15.69 -12.72
CA CYS A 289 17.15 -15.75 -13.57
C CYS A 289 15.88 -16.16 -12.80
N PRO A 290 15.53 -15.49 -11.68
CA PRO A 290 14.46 -15.97 -10.81
C PRO A 290 13.11 -15.99 -11.55
N PRO A 291 12.22 -16.94 -11.24
CA PRO A 291 10.88 -16.99 -11.81
C PRO A 291 10.14 -15.69 -11.51
N PHE A 292 9.69 -15.02 -12.58
CA PHE A 292 8.87 -13.81 -12.51
C PHE A 292 7.40 -14.17 -12.61
N ARG A 293 6.63 -13.71 -11.63
CA ARG A 293 5.17 -13.81 -11.62
C ARG A 293 4.58 -12.42 -11.72
N ILE A 294 3.87 -12.15 -12.79
CA ILE A 294 3.10 -10.92 -12.93
C ILE A 294 1.65 -11.27 -12.58
N LYS A 295 1.10 -10.66 -11.53
CA LYS A 295 -0.33 -10.73 -11.25
C LYS A 295 -0.97 -9.39 -11.56
N LYS A 296 -2.06 -9.45 -12.31
CA LYS A 296 -2.89 -8.29 -12.65
C LYS A 296 -3.89 -8.08 -11.52
N ASN A 297 -3.92 -6.88 -10.93
CA ASN A 297 -4.93 -6.53 -9.95
C ASN A 297 -6.00 -5.67 -10.63
N CYS A 298 -7.20 -6.22 -10.83
CA CYS A 298 -8.37 -5.45 -11.25
C CYS A 298 -9.04 -4.88 -9.98
N ARG A 299 -8.55 -3.78 -9.43
CA ARG A 299 -9.40 -3.00 -8.52
C ARG A 299 -10.34 -2.20 -9.40
N ASP A 300 -11.60 -2.64 -9.51
CA ASP A 300 -12.67 -1.76 -9.98
C ASP A 300 -12.71 -0.58 -9.01
N LYS A 301 -12.09 0.55 -9.39
CA LYS A 301 -12.08 1.76 -8.58
C LYS A 301 -13.54 2.12 -8.31
N LYS A 302 -13.99 1.99 -7.06
CA LYS A 302 -15.24 2.62 -6.63
C LYS A 302 -14.96 4.12 -6.61
N ILE A 303 -15.41 4.81 -7.65
CA ILE A 303 -15.42 6.27 -7.71
C ILE A 303 -16.07 6.80 -6.43
N THR A 304 -15.36 7.65 -5.69
CA THR A 304 -15.88 8.24 -4.46
C THR A 304 -16.60 9.56 -4.76
N LEU A 305 -17.45 10.02 -3.84
CA LEU A 305 -18.06 11.35 -3.95
C LEU A 305 -17.00 12.47 -3.92
N ILE A 306 -15.89 12.25 -3.20
CA ILE A 306 -14.80 13.22 -3.08
C ILE A 306 -14.15 13.43 -4.46
N ASP A 307 -13.86 12.35 -5.20
CA ASP A 307 -13.30 12.43 -6.55
C ASP A 307 -14.20 13.27 -7.49
N ALA A 308 -15.52 13.06 -7.41
CA ALA A 308 -16.49 13.80 -8.20
C ALA A 308 -16.52 15.30 -7.83
N PHE A 309 -16.45 15.64 -6.54
CA PHE A 309 -16.42 17.03 -6.10
C PHE A 309 -15.13 17.75 -6.55
N SER A 310 -13.97 17.12 -6.40
CA SER A 310 -12.69 17.70 -6.84
C SER A 310 -12.66 17.95 -8.35
N TYR A 311 -13.23 17.05 -9.15
CA TYR A 311 -13.35 17.26 -10.60
C TYR A 311 -14.25 18.46 -10.94
N LEU A 312 -15.40 18.59 -10.27
CA LEU A 312 -16.31 19.72 -10.47
C LEU A 312 -15.66 21.06 -10.12
N GLU A 313 -14.83 21.10 -9.07
CA GLU A 313 -14.07 22.31 -8.72
C GLU A 313 -13.05 22.68 -9.78
N ALA A 314 -12.32 21.71 -10.34
CA ALA A 314 -11.38 21.95 -11.44
C ALA A 314 -12.08 22.52 -12.69
N VAL A 315 -13.21 21.92 -13.09
CA VAL A 315 -14.03 22.44 -14.22
C VAL A 315 -14.52 23.85 -13.94
N LYS A 316 -14.94 24.12 -12.69
CA LYS A 316 -15.41 25.45 -12.27
C LYS A 316 -14.30 26.50 -12.33
N ASP A 317 -13.07 26.15 -11.96
CA ASP A 317 -11.95 27.07 -11.98
C ASP A 317 -11.53 27.42 -13.42
N VAL A 318 -11.49 26.42 -14.31
CA VAL A 318 -11.21 26.65 -15.75
C VAL A 318 -12.26 27.56 -16.40
N PHE A 319 -13.53 27.39 -16.05
CA PHE A 319 -14.63 28.23 -16.57
C PHE A 319 -14.97 29.44 -15.71
N LYS A 320 -14.12 29.83 -14.75
CA LYS A 320 -14.37 30.96 -13.86
C LYS A 320 -14.62 32.27 -14.61
N GLY A 321 -13.97 32.47 -15.76
CA GLY A 321 -14.18 33.61 -16.66
C GLY A 321 -15.29 33.43 -17.71
N ASN A 322 -15.94 32.26 -17.77
CA ASN A 322 -16.99 31.96 -18.76
C ASN A 322 -18.11 31.07 -18.16
N PRO A 323 -19.02 31.67 -17.36
CA PRO A 323 -20.09 30.94 -16.68
C PRO A 323 -21.03 30.16 -17.62
N SER A 324 -21.18 30.61 -18.87
CA SER A 324 -22.02 29.94 -19.87
C SER A 324 -21.50 28.54 -20.20
N LYS A 325 -20.18 28.37 -20.31
CA LYS A 325 -19.57 27.06 -20.61
C LYS A 325 -19.64 26.11 -19.41
N TYR A 326 -19.55 26.63 -18.20
CA TYR A 326 -19.79 25.83 -16.98
C TYR A 326 -21.25 25.35 -16.89
N SER A 327 -22.22 26.20 -17.26
CA SER A 327 -23.63 25.80 -17.34
C SER A 327 -23.84 24.70 -18.39
N GLU A 328 -23.22 24.83 -19.56
CA GLU A 328 -23.30 23.84 -20.63
C GLU A 328 -22.74 22.48 -20.21
N PHE A 329 -21.64 22.47 -19.44
CA PHE A 329 -21.11 21.24 -18.81
C PHE A 329 -22.15 20.59 -17.88
N PHE A 330 -22.79 21.38 -17.01
CA PHE A 330 -23.79 20.86 -16.07
C PHE A 330 -25.03 20.32 -16.77
N ASP A 331 -25.52 21.04 -17.79
CA ASP A 331 -26.66 20.60 -18.60
C ASP A 331 -26.35 19.28 -19.30
N LEU A 332 -25.13 19.11 -19.80
CA LEU A 332 -24.66 17.85 -20.37
C LEU A 332 -24.69 16.70 -19.35
N MET A 333 -24.20 16.93 -18.12
CA MET A 333 -24.23 15.92 -17.06
C MET A 333 -25.66 15.59 -16.62
N ILE A 334 -26.55 16.58 -16.58
CA ILE A 334 -27.97 16.39 -16.25
C ILE A 334 -28.68 15.58 -17.33
N ASP A 335 -28.43 15.88 -18.61
CA ASP A 335 -29.02 15.15 -19.72
C ASP A 335 -28.55 13.70 -19.77
N TYR A 336 -27.27 13.43 -19.45
CA TYR A 336 -26.77 12.08 -19.30
C TYR A 336 -27.44 11.34 -18.13
N LYS A 337 -27.55 11.99 -16.96
CA LYS A 337 -28.21 11.42 -15.77
C LYS A 337 -29.70 11.13 -15.98
N ARG A 338 -30.35 11.84 -16.91
CA ARG A 338 -31.76 11.66 -17.30
C ARG A 338 -31.94 10.71 -18.48
N ASP A 339 -30.89 10.00 -18.89
CA ASP A 339 -30.86 9.07 -20.03
C ASP A 339 -31.27 9.71 -21.38
N ARG A 340 -31.11 11.04 -21.52
CA ARG A 340 -31.47 11.77 -22.76
C ARG A 340 -30.38 11.66 -23.83
N ILE A 341 -29.14 11.44 -23.41
CA ILE A 341 -27.97 11.30 -24.27
C ILE A 341 -27.18 10.08 -23.85
N LYS A 342 -26.50 9.42 -24.81
CA LYS A 342 -25.68 8.24 -24.51
C LYS A 342 -24.25 8.67 -24.17
N ILE A 343 -23.51 7.77 -23.54
CA ILE A 343 -22.12 7.98 -23.13
C ILE A 343 -21.20 8.42 -24.30
N LYS A 344 -21.44 7.91 -25.51
CA LYS A 344 -20.76 8.36 -26.74
C LYS A 344 -20.96 9.86 -26.99
N ASP A 345 -22.19 10.33 -26.85
CA ASP A 345 -22.57 11.71 -27.13
C ASP A 345 -22.02 12.66 -26.06
N VAL A 346 -21.94 12.19 -24.81
CA VAL A 346 -21.29 12.90 -23.70
C VAL A 346 -19.82 13.16 -24.03
N ILE A 347 -19.08 12.13 -24.45
CA ILE A 347 -17.64 12.25 -24.77
C ILE A 347 -17.42 13.24 -25.92
N ILE A 348 -18.21 13.15 -26.99
CA ILE A 348 -18.10 14.06 -28.14
C ILE A 348 -18.36 15.51 -27.73
N ARG A 349 -19.40 15.74 -26.92
CA ARG A 349 -19.76 17.10 -26.45
C ARG A 349 -18.75 17.65 -25.46
N LEU A 350 -18.18 16.82 -24.58
CA LEU A 350 -17.10 17.23 -23.68
C LEU A 350 -15.83 17.61 -24.45
N LYS A 351 -15.44 16.82 -25.46
CA LYS A 351 -14.33 17.18 -26.36
C LYS A 351 -14.54 18.56 -26.97
N THR A 352 -15.74 18.81 -27.47
CA THR A 352 -16.10 20.09 -28.08
C THR A 352 -16.07 21.24 -27.05
N LEU A 353 -16.65 21.03 -25.87
CA LEU A 353 -16.78 22.03 -24.81
C LEU A 353 -15.42 22.49 -24.26
N PHE A 354 -14.48 21.54 -24.14
CA PHE A 354 -13.14 21.76 -23.61
C PHE A 354 -12.11 22.11 -24.69
N THR A 355 -12.52 22.23 -25.96
CA THR A 355 -11.65 22.72 -27.04
C THR A 355 -11.04 24.07 -26.67
N GLY A 356 -9.70 24.15 -26.72
CA GLY A 356 -8.93 25.36 -26.41
C GLY A 356 -8.69 25.60 -24.92
N HIS A 357 -9.05 24.64 -24.05
CA HIS A 357 -8.76 24.63 -22.62
C HIS A 357 -7.79 23.49 -22.27
N ASP A 358 -7.42 23.39 -20.99
CA ASP A 358 -6.49 22.37 -20.49
C ASP A 358 -6.91 20.94 -20.92
N PRO A 359 -6.08 20.22 -21.70
CA PRO A 359 -6.34 18.84 -22.09
C PRO A 359 -6.49 17.88 -20.90
N ASN A 360 -5.95 18.23 -19.73
CA ASN A 360 -6.10 17.42 -18.52
C ASN A 360 -7.56 17.35 -18.05
N LEU A 361 -8.39 18.36 -18.35
CA LEU A 361 -9.79 18.43 -17.91
C LEU A 361 -10.66 17.32 -18.51
N ILE A 362 -10.40 16.96 -19.77
CA ILE A 362 -11.11 15.87 -20.44
C ILE A 362 -10.52 14.51 -20.09
N LEU A 363 -9.20 14.46 -19.95
CA LEU A 363 -8.54 13.25 -19.51
C LEU A 363 -9.03 12.87 -18.11
N ASP A 364 -9.17 13.82 -17.19
CA ASP A 364 -9.58 13.57 -15.81
C ASP A 364 -11.05 13.13 -15.72
N PHE A 365 -11.84 13.47 -16.74
CA PHE A 365 -13.19 12.92 -16.89
C PHE A 365 -13.19 11.40 -17.15
N SER A 366 -12.12 10.86 -17.75
CA SER A 366 -12.01 9.42 -18.07
C SER A 366 -12.16 8.53 -16.84
N VAL A 367 -11.83 9.04 -15.66
CA VAL A 367 -11.96 8.31 -14.37
C VAL A 367 -13.43 8.00 -14.03
N PHE A 368 -14.38 8.76 -14.59
CA PHE A 368 -15.82 8.58 -14.37
C PHE A 368 -16.51 7.68 -15.41
N LEU A 369 -15.77 7.23 -16.43
CA LEU A 369 -16.30 6.42 -17.53
C LEU A 369 -16.05 4.93 -17.28
N PRO A 370 -16.94 4.02 -17.74
CA PRO A 370 -16.65 2.60 -17.82
C PRO A 370 -15.44 2.35 -18.72
N ARG A 371 -14.70 1.25 -18.47
CA ARG A 371 -13.43 0.95 -19.14
C ARG A 371 -13.49 0.96 -20.67
N GLU A 372 -14.62 0.58 -21.27
CA GLU A 372 -14.76 0.57 -22.74
C GLU A 372 -14.81 1.97 -23.38
N TRP A 373 -14.91 3.02 -22.55
CA TRP A 373 -15.09 4.42 -22.96
C TRP A 373 -13.97 5.33 -22.45
N ALA A 374 -12.90 4.77 -21.89
CA ALA A 374 -11.77 5.55 -21.38
C ALA A 374 -11.17 6.44 -22.48
N ILE A 375 -10.89 7.70 -22.13
CA ILE A 375 -10.36 8.71 -23.04
C ILE A 375 -8.85 8.75 -22.87
N THR A 376 -8.09 8.50 -23.93
CA THR A 376 -6.63 8.57 -23.92
C THR A 376 -6.13 9.83 -24.62
N LEU A 377 -4.86 10.20 -24.39
CA LEU A 377 -4.23 11.35 -25.05
C LEU A 377 -4.22 11.20 -26.59
N GLY A 378 -4.21 9.97 -27.11
CA GLY A 378 -4.29 9.70 -28.55
C GLY A 378 -5.69 9.90 -29.16
N ASP A 379 -6.72 10.13 -28.33
CA ASP A 379 -8.09 10.38 -28.76
C ASP A 379 -8.45 11.87 -28.82
N LEU A 380 -7.56 12.76 -28.36
CA LEU A 380 -7.71 14.21 -28.34
C LEU A 380 -6.97 14.82 -29.54
#